data_AF-A0A453NYB7-F1
#
_entry.id   AF-A0A453NYB7-F1
#
_cell.length_a   1.000
_cell.length_b   1.000
_cell.length_c   1.000
_cell.angle_alpha   90.00
_cell.angle_beta   90.00
_cell.angle_gamma   90.00
#
_symmetry.space_group_name_H-M   'P 1'
#
loop_
_entity.id
_entity.type
_entity.pdbx_description
1 polymer ?
#
loop_
_entity_poly.entity_id
_entity_poly.type
_entity_poly.pdbx_seq_one_letter_code
_entity_poly.pdbx_strand_id
1 'polypeptide(L)'
;MLLKWMNFHIKKAGYKKTVTNFSTDVKDGEAYAYLLSALAPEHSSTTLIETTDPKERAKKVLETAEKLDCTRYVTSKDIVEGSANLNLAFVAEIFQHRY
;
A
#
# COMPACT_ATOMS: atom_id res chain seq x y z
N MET A 1 -5.07 -12.07 -9.70
CA MET A 1 -6.13 -11.88 -8.69
C MET A 1 -5.87 -10.62 -7.86
N LEU A 2 -4.72 -10.51 -7.19
CA LEU A 2 -4.37 -9.37 -6.33
C LEU A 2 -4.44 -7.99 -7.00
N LEU A 3 -3.96 -7.85 -8.25
CA LEU A 3 -4.09 -6.58 -8.98
C LEU A 3 -5.55 -6.14 -9.11
N LYS A 4 -6.48 -7.07 -9.41
CA LYS A 4 -7.91 -6.74 -9.53
C LYS A 4 -8.50 -6.30 -8.18
N TRP A 5 -8.15 -7.02 -7.12
CA TRP A 5 -8.57 -6.69 -5.75
C TRP A 5 -8.04 -5.32 -5.30
N MET A 6 -6.73 -5.08 -5.44
CA MET A 6 -6.11 -3.81 -5.07
C MET A 6 -6.75 -2.65 -5.85
N ASN A 7 -6.91 -2.78 -7.17
CA ASN A 7 -7.54 -1.75 -7.99
C ASN A 7 -9.00 -1.49 -7.60
N PHE A 8 -9.75 -2.50 -7.15
CA PHE A 8 -11.12 -2.32 -6.69
C PHE A 8 -11.19 -1.42 -5.45
N HIS A 9 -10.31 -1.63 -4.47
CA HIS A 9 -10.30 -0.84 -3.23
C HIS A 9 -9.76 0.58 -3.46
N ILE A 10 -8.61 0.72 -4.14
CA ILE A 10 -8.01 2.06 -4.34
C ILE A 10 -8.90 2.96 -5.21
N LYS A 11 -9.63 2.41 -6.19
CA LYS A 11 -10.60 3.19 -6.98
C LYS A 11 -11.75 3.70 -6.13
N LYS A 12 -12.26 2.89 -5.21
CA LYS A 12 -13.30 3.32 -4.25
C LYS A 12 -12.80 4.41 -3.30
N ALA A 13 -11.51 4.40 -2.96
CA ALA A 13 -10.86 5.43 -2.16
C ALA A 13 -10.48 6.70 -2.96
N GLY A 14 -10.79 6.77 -4.26
CA GLY A 14 -10.53 7.95 -5.10
C GLY A 14 -9.16 7.98 -5.78
N TYR A 15 -8.41 6.89 -5.75
CA TYR A 15 -7.15 6.78 -6.49
C TYR A 15 -7.42 6.81 -8.01
N LYS A 16 -6.77 7.75 -8.70
CA LYS A 16 -7.04 8.03 -10.12
C LYS A 16 -6.27 7.11 -11.08
N LYS A 17 -5.11 6.61 -10.66
CA LYS A 17 -4.26 5.74 -11.49
C LYS A 17 -4.75 4.29 -11.39
N THR A 18 -4.31 3.45 -12.32
CA THR A 18 -4.54 2.00 -12.28
C THR A 18 -3.20 1.31 -12.04
N VAL A 19 -3.14 0.41 -11.06
CA VAL A 19 -1.95 -0.40 -10.78
C VAL A 19 -1.94 -1.60 -11.71
N THR A 20 -0.88 -1.74 -12.50
CA THR A 20 -0.71 -2.83 -13.48
C THR A 20 0.44 -3.78 -13.12
N ASN A 21 1.33 -3.37 -12.21
CA ASN A 21 2.45 -4.16 -11.69
C ASN A 21 2.71 -3.81 -10.21
N PHE A 22 3.49 -4.65 -9.52
CA PHE A 22 3.91 -4.42 -8.13
C PHE A 22 5.34 -3.85 -8.03
N SER A 23 5.81 -3.15 -9.06
CA SER A 23 7.13 -2.50 -9.06
C SER A 23 6.98 -0.99 -9.26
N THR A 24 6.97 -0.52 -10.50
CA THR A 24 6.94 0.91 -10.82
C THR A 24 5.67 1.60 -10.37
N ASP A 25 4.54 0.89 -10.38
CA ASP A 25 3.23 1.50 -10.12
C ASP A 25 2.94 1.68 -8.62
N VAL A 26 3.73 1.06 -7.75
CA VAL A 26 3.55 1.10 -6.29
C VAL A 26 4.71 1.77 -5.55
N LYS A 27 5.82 2.04 -6.24
CA LYS A 27 7.07 2.49 -5.58
C LYS A 27 6.99 3.87 -4.93
N ASP A 28 6.04 4.71 -5.33
CA ASP A 28 5.82 6.02 -4.71
C ASP A 28 5.02 5.94 -3.40
N GLY A 29 4.53 4.74 -3.04
CA GLY A 29 3.72 4.49 -1.86
C GLY A 29 2.29 5.03 -1.94
N GLU A 30 1.90 5.70 -3.03
CA GLU A 30 0.58 6.32 -3.15
C GLU A 30 -0.52 5.26 -3.20
N ALA A 31 -0.34 4.23 -4.04
CA ALA A 31 -1.32 3.16 -4.15
C ALA A 31 -1.55 2.42 -2.82
N TYR A 32 -0.50 2.27 -2.00
CA TYR A 32 -0.62 1.68 -0.66
C TYR A 32 -1.35 2.59 0.33
N ALA A 33 -1.07 3.90 0.29
CA ALA A 33 -1.78 4.86 1.14
C ALA A 33 -3.30 4.80 0.90
N TYR A 34 -3.73 4.76 -0.36
CA TYR A 34 -5.15 4.60 -0.72
C TYR A 34 -5.69 3.22 -0.38
N LEU A 35 -4.90 2.17 -0.50
CA LEU A 35 -5.33 0.82 -0.15
C LEU A 35 -5.61 0.72 1.35
N LEU A 36 -4.69 1.20 2.18
CA LEU A 36 -4.84 1.18 3.64
C LEU A 36 -5.95 2.11 4.12
N SER A 37 -6.14 3.27 3.50
CA SER A 37 -7.28 4.15 3.82
C SER A 37 -8.63 3.51 3.50
N ALA A 38 -8.70 2.66 2.46
CA ALA A 38 -9.90 1.91 2.12
C ALA A 38 -10.19 0.75 3.08
N LEU A 39 -9.13 0.08 3.59
CA LEU A 39 -9.25 -1.16 4.36
C LEU A 39 -9.31 -0.95 5.87
N ALA A 40 -8.67 0.13 6.36
CA ALA A 40 -8.56 0.45 7.77
C ALA A 40 -8.78 1.95 8.00
N PRO A 41 -9.98 2.48 7.70
CA PRO A 41 -10.29 3.89 7.91
C PRO A 41 -10.04 4.35 9.35
N GLU A 42 -10.18 3.45 10.33
CA GLU A 42 -9.90 3.65 11.76
C GLU A 42 -8.43 3.96 12.08
N HIS A 43 -7.50 3.54 11.21
CA HIS A 43 -6.07 3.74 11.37
C HIS A 43 -5.47 4.68 10.33
N SER A 44 -6.25 5.01 9.30
CA SER A 44 -5.84 5.92 8.24
C SER A 44 -5.89 7.36 8.73
N SER A 45 -4.80 8.09 8.55
CA SER A 45 -4.76 9.54 8.75
C SER A 45 -4.78 10.23 7.37
N THR A 46 -5.44 11.38 7.26
CA THR A 46 -5.39 12.22 6.05
C THR A 46 -3.95 12.52 5.63
N THR A 47 -3.05 12.60 6.62
CA THR A 47 -1.62 12.80 6.43
C THR A 47 -0.93 11.68 5.64
N LEU A 48 -1.48 10.46 5.57
CA LEU A 48 -0.90 9.36 4.78
C LEU A 48 -0.97 9.65 3.28
N ILE A 49 -2.09 10.22 2.82
CA ILE A 49 -2.32 10.57 1.41
C ILE A 49 -1.61 11.90 1.06
N GLU A 50 -1.59 12.85 2.00
CA GLU A 50 -0.96 14.16 1.81
C GLU A 50 0.57 14.14 1.87
N THR A 51 1.18 13.06 2.36
CA THR A 51 2.66 12.95 2.42
C THR A 51 3.25 12.87 1.02
N THR A 52 4.00 13.90 0.62
CA THR A 52 4.56 14.03 -0.73
C THR A 52 5.85 13.23 -0.91
N ASP A 53 6.71 13.16 0.11
CA ASP A 53 7.96 12.40 0.04
C ASP A 53 7.69 10.87 0.00
N PRO A 54 8.15 10.14 -1.03
CA PRO A 54 7.92 8.71 -1.14
C PRO A 54 8.51 7.88 -0.01
N LYS A 55 9.67 8.29 0.55
CA LYS A 55 10.33 7.54 1.63
C LYS A 55 9.57 7.69 2.93
N GLU A 56 9.14 8.92 3.26
CA GLU A 56 8.29 9.17 4.42
C GLU A 56 6.94 8.46 4.29
N ARG A 57 6.33 8.52 3.09
CA ARG A 57 5.05 7.85 2.84
C ARG A 57 5.18 6.33 2.97
N ALA A 58 6.24 5.73 2.44
CA ALA A 58 6.49 4.30 2.60
C ALA A 58 6.65 3.89 4.07
N LYS A 59 7.30 4.72 4.91
CA LYS A 59 7.37 4.47 6.37
C LYS A 59 5.99 4.50 7.01
N LYS A 60 5.19 5.55 6.75
CA LYS A 60 3.83 5.67 7.30
C LYS A 60 2.90 4.55 6.83
N VAL A 61 3.06 4.08 5.59
CA VAL A 61 2.35 2.91 5.07
C VAL A 61 2.65 1.68 5.93
N LEU A 62 3.92 1.43 6.27
CA LEU A 62 4.29 0.30 7.12
C LEU A 62 3.84 0.46 8.55
N GLU A 63 3.97 1.65 9.15
CA GLU A 63 3.44 1.94 10.49
C GLU A 63 1.92 1.73 10.56
N THR A 64 1.20 2.01 9.48
CA THR A 64 -0.24 1.77 9.39
C THR A 64 -0.54 0.29 9.19
N ALA A 65 0.23 -0.41 8.35
CA ALA A 65 0.10 -1.85 8.12
C ALA A 65 0.45 -2.69 9.36
N GLU A 66 1.38 -2.21 10.21
CA GLU A 66 1.72 -2.81 11.50
C GLU A 66 0.53 -2.84 12.46
N LYS A 67 -0.29 -1.79 12.46
CA LYS A 67 -1.55 -1.77 13.23
C LYS A 67 -2.57 -2.80 12.74
N LEU A 68 -2.33 -3.39 11.57
CA LEU A 68 -3.13 -4.47 10.98
C LEU A 68 -2.43 -5.83 11.04
N ASP A 69 -1.34 -5.94 11.82
CA ASP A 69 -0.48 -7.12 11.91
C ASP A 69 0.14 -7.54 10.55
N CYS A 70 0.31 -6.60 9.61
CA CYS A 70 0.83 -6.84 8.25
C CYS A 70 2.22 -6.17 8.04
N THR A 71 3.31 -6.79 8.49
CA THR A 71 4.68 -6.22 8.35
C THR A 71 5.77 -7.20 7.98
N ARG A 72 5.47 -8.47 7.71
CA ARG A 72 6.53 -9.51 7.68
C ARG A 72 7.49 -9.42 6.49
N TYR A 73 7.08 -8.82 5.37
CA TYR A 73 7.77 -9.08 4.09
C TYR A 73 8.45 -7.90 3.41
N VAL A 74 8.27 -6.66 3.86
CA VAL A 74 8.74 -5.49 3.10
C VAL A 74 9.23 -4.38 4.03
N THR A 75 10.29 -3.70 3.61
CA THR A 75 10.76 -2.46 4.24
C THR A 75 10.37 -1.23 3.41
N SER A 76 10.48 -0.04 4.01
CA SER A 76 10.21 1.20 3.27
C SER A 76 11.14 1.36 2.06
N LYS A 77 12.36 0.82 2.15
CA LYS A 77 13.33 0.81 1.06
C LYS A 77 12.87 -0.06 -0.10
N ASP A 78 12.37 -1.26 0.17
CA ASP A 78 11.90 -2.20 -0.85
C ASP A 78 10.69 -1.67 -1.62
N ILE A 79 9.82 -0.90 -0.96
CA ILE A 79 8.74 -0.15 -1.62
C ILE A 79 9.34 0.86 -2.59
N VAL A 80 10.19 1.76 -2.10
CA VAL A 80 10.74 2.87 -2.92
C VAL A 80 11.64 2.39 -4.06
N GLU A 81 12.33 1.26 -3.88
CA GLU A 81 13.11 0.60 -4.93
C GLU A 81 12.24 -0.19 -5.92
N GLY A 82 10.95 -0.40 -5.62
CA GLY A 82 10.01 -1.10 -6.49
C GLY A 82 10.31 -2.59 -6.62
N SER A 83 10.77 -3.24 -5.54
CA SER A 83 11.06 -4.67 -5.52
C SER A 83 9.79 -5.49 -5.75
N ALA A 84 9.61 -6.01 -6.98
CA ALA A 84 8.34 -6.60 -7.41
C ALA A 84 7.87 -7.75 -6.51
N ASN A 85 8.76 -8.64 -6.11
CA ASN A 85 8.42 -9.82 -5.31
C ASN A 85 8.06 -9.46 -3.87
N LEU A 86 8.77 -8.50 -3.25
CA LEU A 86 8.50 -8.08 -1.88
C LEU A 86 7.20 -7.26 -1.80
N ASN A 87 6.96 -6.39 -2.78
CA ASN A 87 5.70 -5.67 -2.90
C ASN A 87 4.51 -6.62 -3.15
N LEU A 88 4.67 -7.63 -4.01
CA LEU A 88 3.66 -8.66 -4.21
C LEU A 88 3.36 -9.42 -2.91
N ALA A 89 4.40 -9.83 -2.16
CA ALA A 89 4.25 -10.52 -0.89
C ALA A 89 3.52 -9.66 0.15
N PHE A 90 3.85 -8.37 0.22
CA PHE A 90 3.17 -7.43 1.10
C PHE A 90 1.68 -7.25 0.75
N VAL A 91 1.34 -7.10 -0.53
CA VAL A 91 -0.06 -7.04 -0.97
C VAL A 91 -0.80 -8.34 -0.65
N ALA A 92 -0.14 -9.49 -0.80
CA ALA A 92 -0.73 -10.79 -0.46
C ALA A 92 -0.98 -10.93 1.05
N GLU A 93 -0.08 -10.44 1.90
CA GLU A 93 -0.23 -10.42 3.35
C GLU A 93 -1.43 -9.56 3.78
N ILE A 94 -1.55 -8.34 3.25
CA ILE A 94 -2.71 -7.46 3.51
C ILE A 94 -4.00 -8.14 3.04
N PHE A 95 -3.99 -8.77 1.86
CA PHE A 95 -5.15 -9.48 1.33
C PHE A 95 -5.60 -10.60 2.28
N GLN A 96 -4.69 -11.39 2.83
CA GLN A 96 -5.02 -12.49 3.74
C GLN A 96 -5.61 -12.04 5.08
N HIS A 97 -5.21 -10.87 5.59
CA HIS A 97 -5.73 -10.35 6.87
C HIS A 97 -7.07 -9.63 6.76
N ARG A 98 -7.48 -9.23 5.54
CA ARG A 98 -8.67 -8.39 5.30
C ARG A 98 -9.68 -9.02 4.31
N TYR A 99 -9.46 -10.25 3.87
CA TYR A 99 -10.37 -11.05 3.04
C TYR A 99 -10.90 -12.24 3.83
#